data_AF-A0AA42QA79-F1
#
_entry.id   AF-A0AA42QA79-F1
#
_cell.length_a   1.000
_cell.length_b   1.000
_cell.length_c   1.000
_cell.angle_alpha   90.00
_cell.angle_beta   90.00
_cell.angle_gamma   90.00
#
_symmetry.space_group_name_H-M   'P 1'
#
loop_
_entity.id
_entity.type
_entity.pdbx_description
1 polymer ?
#
loop_
_entity_poly.entity_id
_entity_poly.type
_entity_poly.pdbx_seq_one_letter_code
_entity_poly.pdbx_strand_id
1 'polypeptide(L)'
;MSLTFVNHNGDPITDSRMAAMRAQGMELERQRHLAAKSDAVSVHKGWRVSGIAPGLLDEAKQAHERLCQMAQKAGGKPPEPFDEAAWLRTAKRTAVRTAVRSKPYPLQEAAQLCKKLAIKTGWLDVQLQEIKKTVA
;
A
#
# COMPACT_ATOMS: atom_id res chain seq x y z
N MET A 1 20.97 54.13 -17.61
CA MET A 1 19.65 54.25 -18.26
C MET A 1 18.68 53.34 -17.52
N SER A 2 17.56 53.85 -17.02
CA SER A 2 16.53 53.06 -16.32
C SER A 2 15.52 52.52 -17.34
N LEU A 3 15.35 51.20 -17.38
CA LEU A 3 14.33 50.55 -18.20
C LEU A 3 12.95 50.85 -17.60
N THR A 4 12.02 51.36 -18.41
CA THR A 4 10.64 51.65 -17.99
C THR A 4 9.70 50.72 -18.75
N PHE A 5 8.89 49.94 -18.02
CA PHE A 5 7.92 49.02 -18.62
C PHE A 5 6.62 49.78 -18.90
N VAL A 6 6.03 49.57 -20.07
CA VAL A 6 4.77 50.20 -20.49
C VAL A 6 3.74 49.14 -20.89
N ASN A 7 2.45 49.47 -20.79
CA ASN A 7 1.36 48.60 -21.23
C ASN A 7 1.15 48.69 -22.76
N HIS A 8 0.17 47.95 -23.29
CA HIS A 8 -0.17 47.95 -24.72
C HIS A 8 -0.70 49.29 -25.26
N ASN A 9 -1.07 50.22 -24.37
CA ASN A 9 -1.50 51.58 -24.70
C ASN A 9 -0.35 52.60 -24.53
N GLY A 10 0.84 52.17 -24.11
CA GLY A 10 1.99 53.03 -23.88
C GLY A 10 2.08 53.65 -22.49
N ASP A 11 1.16 53.35 -21.57
CA ASP A 11 1.20 53.90 -20.21
C ASP A 11 2.27 53.20 -19.35
N PRO A 12 3.01 53.94 -18.50
CA PRO A 12 4.02 53.37 -17.63
C PRO A 12 3.41 52.42 -16.59
N ILE A 13 4.00 51.25 -16.44
CA ILE A 13 3.64 50.25 -15.43
C ILE A 13 4.56 50.47 -14.23
N THR A 14 3.96 50.79 -13.09
CA THR A 14 4.69 50.92 -11.82
C THR A 14 5.13 49.56 -11.29
N ASP A 15 6.17 49.54 -10.47
CA ASP A 15 6.67 48.31 -9.83
C ASP A 15 5.61 47.62 -8.97
N SER A 16 4.75 48.39 -8.30
CA SER A 16 3.63 47.87 -7.52
C SER A 16 2.60 47.15 -8.40
N ARG A 17 2.35 47.66 -9.61
CA ARG A 17 1.46 47.02 -10.58
C ARG A 17 2.08 45.74 -11.14
N MET A 18 3.38 45.73 -11.41
CA MET A 18 4.10 44.52 -11.82
C MET A 18 4.10 43.43 -10.73
N ALA A 19 4.23 43.81 -9.46
CA ALA A 19 4.12 42.87 -8.34
C ALA A 19 2.70 42.27 -8.23
N ALA A 20 1.66 43.09 -8.40
CA ALA A 20 0.27 42.63 -8.40
C ALA A 20 -0.03 41.65 -9.55
N MET A 21 0.48 41.94 -10.77
CA MET A 21 0.33 41.04 -11.91
C MET A 21 0.99 39.68 -11.69
N ARG A 22 2.19 39.67 -11.08
CA ARG A 22 2.87 38.41 -10.70
C ARG A 22 2.06 37.62 -9.66
N ALA A 23 1.55 38.29 -8.63
CA ALA A 23 0.72 37.64 -7.62
C ALA A 23 -0.58 37.06 -8.20
N GLN A 24 -1.21 37.78 -9.14
CA GLN A 24 -2.40 37.30 -9.84
C GLN A 24 -2.09 36.09 -10.73
N GLY A 25 -0.95 36.08 -11.42
CA GLY A 25 -0.48 34.94 -12.19
C GLY A 25 -0.28 33.70 -11.31
N MET A 26 0.38 33.86 -10.16
CA MET A 26 0.59 32.78 -9.20
C MET A 26 -0.72 32.22 -8.63
N GLU A 27 -1.70 33.08 -8.30
CA GLU A 27 -3.00 32.61 -7.81
C GLU A 27 -3.80 31.90 -8.91
N LEU A 28 -3.71 32.36 -10.16
CA LEU A 28 -4.35 31.69 -11.30
C LEU A 28 -3.74 30.30 -11.52
N GLU A 29 -2.42 30.15 -11.43
CA GLU A 29 -1.77 28.84 -11.50
C GLU A 29 -2.19 27.95 -10.33
N ARG A 30 -2.28 28.49 -9.12
CA ARG A 30 -2.79 27.76 -7.95
C ARG A 30 -4.21 27.25 -8.16
N GLN A 31 -5.10 28.09 -8.68
CA GLN A 31 -6.48 27.73 -9.02
C GLN A 31 -6.54 26.65 -10.11
N ARG A 32 -5.69 26.76 -11.15
CA ARG A 32 -5.58 25.73 -12.19
C ARG A 32 -5.11 24.40 -11.61
N HIS A 33 -4.13 24.39 -10.72
CA HIS A 33 -3.68 23.18 -10.04
C HIS A 33 -4.73 22.56 -9.13
N LEU A 34 -5.55 23.38 -8.48
CA LEU A 34 -6.66 22.90 -7.65
C LEU A 34 -7.80 22.33 -8.50
N ALA A 35 -8.15 22.97 -9.62
CA ALA A 35 -9.17 22.49 -10.54
C ALA A 35 -8.75 21.24 -11.34
N ALA A 36 -7.44 21.07 -11.58
CA ALA A 36 -6.87 19.89 -12.25
C ALA A 36 -6.76 18.66 -11.35
N LYS A 37 -7.06 18.77 -10.04
CA LYS A 37 -7.26 17.61 -9.18
C LYS A 37 -8.64 17.01 -9.48
N SER A 38 -8.70 16.10 -10.44
CA SER A 38 -9.84 15.21 -10.59
C SER A 38 -10.05 14.42 -9.29
N ASP A 39 -11.32 14.25 -8.91
CA ASP A 39 -11.69 13.41 -7.78
C ASP A 39 -11.19 11.98 -8.04
N ALA A 40 -10.44 11.42 -7.09
CA ALA A 40 -9.89 10.09 -7.23
C ALA A 40 -11.04 9.06 -7.35
N VAL A 41 -11.21 8.49 -8.55
CA VAL A 41 -12.25 7.49 -8.81
C VAL A 41 -11.72 6.12 -8.41
N SER A 42 -12.44 5.44 -7.51
CA SER A 42 -12.10 4.08 -7.08
C SER A 42 -12.67 3.04 -8.07
N VAL A 43 -11.79 2.38 -8.83
CA VAL A 43 -12.17 1.36 -9.82
C VAL A 43 -11.95 -0.04 -9.27
N HIS A 44 -12.95 -0.91 -9.39
CA HIS A 44 -12.86 -2.33 -9.02
C HIS A 44 -11.87 -3.08 -9.93
N LYS A 45 -10.97 -3.87 -9.34
CA LYS A 45 -9.94 -4.66 -10.04
C LYS A 45 -10.05 -6.17 -9.76
N GLY A 46 -11.16 -6.61 -9.17
CA GLY A 46 -11.42 -8.02 -8.87
C GLY A 46 -11.27 -8.36 -7.39
N TRP A 47 -11.25 -9.65 -7.13
CA TRP A 47 -11.23 -10.25 -5.79
C TRP A 47 -9.96 -11.07 -5.60
N ARG A 48 -9.30 -10.91 -4.46
CA ARG A 48 -8.11 -11.67 -4.10
C ARG A 48 -8.38 -12.54 -2.88
N VAL A 49 -7.98 -13.79 -3.00
CA VAL A 49 -7.94 -14.73 -1.89
C VAL A 49 -6.50 -14.80 -1.40
N SER A 50 -6.29 -14.51 -0.13
CA SER A 50 -4.97 -14.54 0.51
C SER A 50 -5.04 -15.29 1.83
N GLY A 51 -3.96 -15.97 2.18
CA GLY A 51 -3.86 -16.73 3.43
C GLY A 51 -2.41 -17.13 3.68
N ILE A 52 -2.19 -17.86 4.75
CA ILE A 52 -0.89 -18.43 5.09
C ILE A 52 -0.84 -19.81 4.45
N ALA A 53 0.21 -20.05 3.64
CA ALA A 53 0.39 -21.34 2.99
C ALA A 53 0.58 -22.45 4.03
N PRO A 54 0.09 -23.67 3.76
CA PRO A 54 0.33 -24.82 4.62
C PRO A 54 1.84 -25.06 4.76
N GLY A 55 2.27 -25.51 5.94
CA GLY A 55 3.67 -25.80 6.26
C GLY A 55 4.48 -24.60 6.77
N LEU A 56 4.10 -23.34 6.47
CA LEU A 56 4.87 -22.17 6.95
C LEU A 56 4.87 -22.04 8.48
N LEU A 57 3.77 -22.41 9.14
CA LEU A 57 3.71 -22.42 10.61
C LEU A 57 4.66 -23.47 11.19
N ASP A 58 4.69 -24.66 10.57
CA ASP A 58 5.53 -25.77 11.03
C ASP A 58 7.02 -25.48 10.77
N GLU A 59 7.35 -24.88 9.62
CA GLU A 59 8.69 -24.38 9.33
C GLU A 59 9.14 -23.32 10.34
N ALA A 60 8.24 -22.42 10.74
CA ALA A 60 8.55 -21.42 11.77
C ALA A 60 8.82 -22.05 13.13
N LYS A 61 8.04 -23.07 13.52
CA LYS A 61 8.28 -23.85 14.74
C LYS A 61 9.64 -24.57 14.68
N GLN A 62 9.94 -25.25 13.59
CA GLN A 62 11.21 -25.95 13.41
C GLN A 62 12.41 -24.99 13.38
N ALA A 63 12.27 -23.83 12.74
CA ALA A 63 13.32 -22.81 12.75
C ALA A 63 13.60 -22.29 14.16
N HIS A 64 12.55 -22.10 14.95
CA HIS A 64 12.67 -21.72 16.35
C HIS A 64 13.35 -22.81 17.18
N GLU A 65 12.96 -24.09 17.01
CA GLU A 65 13.62 -25.22 17.68
C GLU A 65 15.11 -25.30 17.35
N ARG A 66 15.49 -25.13 16.07
CA ARG A 66 16.91 -25.08 15.66
C ARG A 66 17.65 -23.94 16.35
N LEU A 67 17.02 -22.77 16.47
CA LEU A 67 17.60 -21.61 17.14
C LEU A 67 17.81 -21.88 18.64
N CYS A 68 16.85 -22.53 19.31
CA CYS A 68 16.98 -22.97 20.69
C CYS A 68 18.15 -23.96 20.88
N GLN A 69 18.27 -24.95 19.98
CA GLN A 69 19.38 -25.92 20.02
C GLN A 69 20.75 -25.23 19.82
N MET A 70 20.83 -24.25 18.92
CA MET A 70 22.06 -23.47 18.71
C MET A 70 22.42 -22.62 19.93
N ALA A 71 21.44 -21.96 20.55
CA ALA A 71 21.65 -21.16 21.76
C ALA A 71 22.15 -22.02 22.94
N GLN A 72 21.58 -23.22 23.10
CA GLN A 72 22.03 -24.19 24.11
C GLN A 72 23.47 -24.65 23.85
N LYS A 73 23.82 -24.98 22.59
CA LYS A 73 25.20 -25.37 22.22
C LYS A 73 26.22 -24.25 22.45
N ALA A 74 25.80 -23.00 22.30
CA ALA A 74 26.63 -21.82 22.57
C ALA A 74 26.74 -21.46 24.06
N GLY A 75 26.12 -22.24 24.96
CA GLY A 75 26.10 -21.96 26.40
C GLY A 75 25.25 -20.75 26.80
N GLY A 76 24.40 -20.26 25.89
CA GLY A 76 23.49 -19.15 26.13
C GLY A 76 22.17 -19.59 26.76
N LYS A 77 21.42 -18.61 27.30
CA LYS A 77 20.04 -18.84 27.76
C LYS A 77 19.16 -19.19 26.55
N PRO A 78 18.32 -20.24 26.62
CA PRO A 78 17.37 -20.53 25.56
C PRO A 78 16.43 -19.34 25.30
N PRO A 79 16.06 -19.08 24.04
CA PRO A 79 14.99 -18.16 23.68
C PRO A 79 13.67 -18.51 24.38
N GLU A 80 12.77 -17.53 24.47
CA GLU A 80 11.40 -17.77 24.94
C GLU A 80 10.66 -18.77 24.05
N PRO A 81 9.69 -19.53 24.59
CA PRO A 81 8.92 -20.49 23.80
C PRO A 81 8.25 -19.86 22.58
N PHE A 82 8.10 -20.65 21.51
CA PHE A 82 7.43 -20.18 20.29
C PHE A 82 5.96 -19.83 20.57
N ASP A 83 5.63 -18.53 20.53
CA ASP A 83 4.25 -18.06 20.61
C ASP A 83 3.59 -18.10 19.23
N GLU A 84 2.79 -19.15 18.99
CA GLU A 84 2.01 -19.33 17.77
C GLU A 84 1.04 -18.17 17.51
N ALA A 85 0.45 -17.59 18.55
CA ALA A 85 -0.52 -16.51 18.41
C ALA A 85 0.16 -15.19 18.05
N ALA A 86 1.33 -14.89 18.62
CA ALA A 86 2.16 -13.77 18.19
C ALA A 86 2.66 -13.95 16.75
N TRP A 87 3.08 -15.17 16.38
CA TRP A 87 3.51 -15.46 15.03
C TRP A 87 2.36 -15.27 14.02
N LEU A 88 1.17 -15.82 14.29
CA LEU A 88 0.00 -15.63 13.43
C LEU A 88 -0.40 -14.16 13.31
N ARG A 89 -0.35 -13.37 14.39
CA ARG A 89 -0.60 -11.92 14.34
C ARG A 89 0.39 -11.19 13.44
N THR A 90 1.66 -11.59 13.48
CA THR A 90 2.72 -11.02 12.65
C THR A 90 2.57 -11.45 11.19
N ALA A 91 2.35 -12.74 10.95
CA ALA A 91 2.15 -13.33 9.64
C ALA A 91 0.95 -12.71 8.89
N LYS A 92 -0.10 -12.29 9.62
CA LYS A 92 -1.25 -11.55 9.07
C LYS A 92 -0.88 -10.19 8.47
N ARG A 93 0.18 -9.56 8.98
CA ARG A 93 0.62 -8.20 8.61
C ARG A 93 1.77 -8.20 7.62
N THR A 94 2.45 -9.34 7.43
CA THR A 94 3.69 -9.44 6.65
C THR A 94 3.53 -10.30 5.39
N ALA A 95 4.60 -10.36 4.58
CA ALA A 95 4.69 -11.07 3.30
C ALA A 95 4.48 -12.60 3.39
N VAL A 96 4.38 -13.16 4.60
CA VAL A 96 4.03 -14.58 4.85
C VAL A 96 2.62 -14.88 4.35
N ARG A 97 1.73 -13.88 4.36
CA ARG A 97 0.40 -14.01 3.82
C ARG A 97 0.43 -13.89 2.29
N THR A 98 0.36 -15.03 1.63
CA THR A 98 0.48 -15.13 0.17
C THR A 98 -0.89 -15.13 -0.49
N ALA A 99 -0.96 -14.63 -1.74
CA ALA A 99 -2.14 -14.81 -2.56
C ALA A 99 -2.22 -16.27 -3.04
N VAL A 100 -3.38 -16.91 -2.88
CA VAL A 100 -3.62 -18.29 -3.36
C VAL A 100 -3.47 -18.36 -4.89
N ARG A 101 -3.76 -17.25 -5.57
CA ARG A 101 -3.60 -17.08 -7.01
C ARG A 101 -2.96 -15.72 -7.30
N SER A 102 -2.06 -15.69 -8.28
CA SER A 102 -1.37 -14.46 -8.71
C SER A 102 -2.34 -13.41 -9.28
N LYS A 103 -3.22 -13.81 -10.20
CA LYS A 103 -4.25 -12.95 -10.81
C LYS A 103 -5.52 -12.88 -9.95
N PRO A 104 -6.11 -11.69 -9.75
CA PRO A 104 -7.41 -11.55 -9.11
C PRO A 104 -8.52 -12.29 -9.85
N TYR A 105 -9.56 -12.69 -9.13
CA TYR A 105 -10.80 -13.22 -9.70
C TYR A 105 -11.68 -12.06 -10.16
N PRO A 106 -12.28 -12.13 -11.36
CA PRO A 106 -13.23 -11.11 -11.80
C PRO A 106 -14.53 -11.17 -11.00
N LEU A 107 -14.98 -12.37 -10.63
CA LEU A 107 -16.23 -12.63 -9.93
C LEU A 107 -15.98 -12.97 -8.46
N GLN A 108 -16.85 -12.47 -7.57
CA GLN A 108 -16.77 -12.73 -6.13
C GLN A 108 -17.01 -14.21 -5.82
N GLU A 109 -17.97 -14.84 -6.49
CA GLU A 109 -18.34 -16.25 -6.29
C GLU A 109 -17.17 -17.20 -6.56
N ALA A 110 -16.42 -16.95 -7.65
CA ALA A 110 -15.21 -17.71 -7.95
C ALA A 110 -14.14 -17.57 -6.85
N ALA A 111 -13.97 -16.36 -6.31
CA ALA A 111 -13.06 -16.14 -5.18
C ALA A 111 -13.55 -16.84 -3.89
N GLN A 112 -14.87 -16.89 -3.64
CA GLN A 112 -15.43 -17.60 -2.50
C GLN A 112 -15.22 -19.12 -2.61
N LEU A 113 -15.41 -19.70 -3.79
CA LEU A 113 -15.12 -21.12 -4.04
C LEU A 113 -13.64 -21.42 -3.79
N CYS A 114 -12.73 -20.58 -4.30
CA CYS A 114 -11.31 -20.71 -4.05
C CYS A 114 -10.96 -20.61 -2.54
N LYS A 115 -11.59 -19.68 -1.81
CA LYS A 115 -11.43 -19.58 -0.35
C LYS A 115 -11.83 -20.89 0.34
N LYS A 116 -12.97 -21.47 -0.01
CA LYS A 116 -13.43 -22.75 0.55
C LYS A 116 -12.44 -23.89 0.26
N LEU A 117 -11.90 -23.93 -0.96
CA LEU A 117 -10.88 -24.92 -1.34
C LEU A 117 -9.59 -24.73 -0.56
N ALA A 118 -9.09 -23.49 -0.43
CA ALA A 118 -7.87 -23.19 0.31
C ALA A 118 -7.97 -23.63 1.78
N ILE A 119 -9.11 -23.38 2.42
CA ILE A 119 -9.35 -23.84 3.80
C ILE A 119 -9.29 -25.38 3.87
N LYS A 120 -9.90 -26.09 2.91
CA LYS A 120 -9.86 -27.55 2.86
C LYS A 120 -8.45 -28.11 2.61
N THR A 121 -7.59 -27.38 1.91
CA THR A 121 -6.20 -27.78 1.65
C THR A 121 -5.22 -27.35 2.73
N GLY A 122 -5.71 -26.87 3.89
CA GLY A 122 -4.89 -26.56 5.05
C GLY A 122 -4.25 -25.17 5.03
N TRP A 123 -4.71 -24.26 4.17
CA TRP A 123 -4.30 -22.86 4.28
C TRP A 123 -4.89 -22.24 5.54
N LEU A 124 -4.08 -21.48 6.26
CA LEU A 124 -4.48 -20.83 7.50
C LEU A 124 -4.90 -19.37 7.25
N ASP A 125 -5.85 -18.87 8.04
CA ASP A 125 -6.34 -17.47 8.00
C ASP A 125 -6.69 -16.96 6.59
N VAL A 126 -7.37 -17.78 5.79
CA VAL A 126 -7.75 -17.42 4.41
C VAL A 126 -8.80 -16.31 4.43
N GLN A 127 -8.52 -15.18 3.79
CA GLN A 127 -9.47 -14.09 3.60
C GLN A 127 -9.67 -13.76 2.13
N LEU A 128 -10.79 -13.11 1.87
CA LEU A 128 -11.20 -12.61 0.57
C LEU A 128 -11.25 -11.09 0.66
N GLN A 129 -10.54 -10.43 -0.24
CA GLN A 129 -10.40 -8.98 -0.29
C GLN A 129 -10.80 -8.47 -1.67
N GLU A 130 -11.58 -7.39 -1.70
CA GLU A 130 -11.86 -6.66 -2.91
C GLU A 130 -10.64 -5.77 -3.25
N ILE A 131 -10.14 -5.85 -4.47
CA ILE A 131 -9.05 -4.98 -4.93
C ILE A 131 -9.68 -3.77 -5.61
N LYS A 132 -9.35 -2.59 -5.08
CA LYS A 132 -9.72 -1.31 -5.68
C LYS A 132 -8.46 -0.55 -6.09
N LYS A 133 -8.50 0.13 -7.23
CA LYS A 133 -7.45 1.05 -7.68
C LYS A 133 -8.05 2.44 -7.73
N THR A 134 -7.50 3.36 -6.94
CA THR A 134 -7.76 4.80 -7.10
C THR A 134 -7.06 5.28 -8.37
N VAL A 135 -7.84 5.87 -9.27
CA VAL A 135 -7.36 6.55 -10.46
C VAL A 135 -7.61 8.03 -10.26
N ALA A 136 -6.56 8.83 -10.29
CA ALA A 136 -6.65 10.30 -10.31
C ALA A 136 -6.74 10.75 -11.76
#